data_AF-A0A5C6AAA0-F1
#
_entry.id   AF-A0A5C6AAA0-F1
#
_cell.length_a   1.000
_cell.length_b   1.000
_cell.length_c   1.000
_cell.angle_alpha   90.00
_cell.angle_beta   90.00
_cell.angle_gamma   90.00
#
_symmetry.space_group_name_H-M   'P 1'
#
loop_
_entity.id
_entity.type
_entity.pdbx_description
1 polymer ?
#
loop_
_entity_poly.entity_id
_entity_poly.type
_entity_poly.pdbx_seq_one_letter_code
_entity_poly.pdbx_strand_id
1 'polypeptide(L)'
;MSRSLIAAVMLSLAVAAEAASFRFESTADPANGLTAATKSDGGLAMSFQAAPAGAVFDVRTSGLGLNSRAIAGVSDGEIDKFNRLGGSLAGQSETLTFSFDKPGFITSLDFDGVKDESFEYFRLETPGGEVLSIFDSQIGLRLVDLSLITEPNVTLLTEEGSPDDDLFDIAIPFGAGEVFTLTYREYTPDPTNYQPGFSPLVPNGARFQGLTAILAPEPASALSCLFAGVAIGSIKSRGRR
;
A
#
# COMPACT_ATOMS: atom_id res chain seq x y z
N MET A 1 0.42 -55.64 22.39
CA MET A 1 -0.70 -55.58 21.42
C MET A 1 -1.02 -54.13 21.11
N SER A 2 -0.77 -53.74 19.86
CA SER A 2 -1.25 -52.59 19.07
C SER A 2 -1.90 -51.39 19.79
N ARG A 3 -1.25 -50.23 19.68
CA ARG A 3 -1.90 -48.91 19.65
C ARG A 3 -1.48 -48.20 18.36
N SER A 4 -2.14 -48.52 17.25
CA SER A 4 -2.19 -47.65 16.08
C SER A 4 -3.11 -46.48 16.40
N LEU A 5 -2.53 -45.36 16.87
CA LEU A 5 -3.23 -44.08 16.83
C LEU A 5 -2.90 -43.45 15.47
N ILE A 6 -3.94 -43.35 14.65
CA ILE A 6 -3.93 -42.79 13.30
C ILE A 6 -3.39 -41.36 13.38
N ALA A 7 -2.16 -41.16 12.89
CA ALA A 7 -1.63 -39.86 12.56
C ALA A 7 -2.33 -39.36 11.30
N ALA A 8 -3.51 -38.75 11.47
CA ALA A 8 -4.08 -37.88 10.45
C ALA A 8 -3.38 -36.52 10.58
N VAL A 9 -2.16 -36.44 10.04
CA VAL A 9 -1.49 -35.17 9.81
C VAL A 9 -2.38 -34.39 8.84
N MET A 10 -2.89 -33.25 9.32
CA MET A 10 -3.54 -32.22 8.55
C MET A 10 -2.60 -31.79 7.43
N LEU A 11 -2.75 -32.36 6.24
CA LEU A 11 -2.15 -31.83 5.03
C LEU A 11 -3.04 -30.65 4.60
N SER A 12 -2.88 -29.50 5.24
CA SER A 12 -3.32 -28.25 4.63
C SER A 12 -2.42 -28.05 3.41
N LEU A 13 -2.98 -28.22 2.22
CA LEU A 13 -2.32 -27.80 0.99
C LEU A 13 -2.09 -26.29 1.11
N ALA A 14 -0.86 -25.92 1.44
CA ALA A 14 -0.39 -24.55 1.23
C ALA A 14 -0.45 -24.33 -0.28
N VAL A 15 -1.54 -23.74 -0.76
CA VAL A 15 -1.49 -23.01 -2.02
C VAL A 15 -0.39 -21.97 -1.80
N ALA A 16 0.70 -22.06 -2.57
CA ALA A 16 1.70 -21.02 -2.58
C ALA A 16 0.96 -19.72 -2.88
N ALA A 17 1.02 -18.74 -1.96
CA ALA A 17 0.39 -17.45 -2.19
C ALA A 17 1.06 -16.85 -3.44
N GLU A 18 0.31 -16.74 -4.52
CA GLU A 18 0.80 -16.09 -5.73
C GLU A 18 0.90 -14.59 -5.43
N ALA A 19 2.08 -14.03 -5.63
CA ALA A 19 2.30 -12.60 -5.48
C ALA A 19 1.73 -11.88 -6.70
N ALA A 20 0.83 -10.94 -6.47
CA ALA A 20 0.31 -10.01 -7.47
C ALA A 20 1.12 -8.72 -7.43
N SER A 21 1.56 -8.25 -8.60
CA SER A 21 2.35 -7.04 -8.77
C SER A 21 1.59 -6.00 -9.57
N PHE A 22 1.40 -4.82 -8.99
CA PHE A 22 0.64 -3.72 -9.58
C PHE A 22 1.57 -2.54 -9.90
N ARG A 23 2.27 -2.62 -11.04
CA ARG A 23 3.31 -1.66 -11.46
C ARG A 23 2.82 -0.62 -12.46
N PHE A 24 3.40 0.59 -12.43
CA PHE A 24 3.07 1.75 -13.28
C PHE A 24 4.30 2.22 -14.08
N GLU A 25 4.75 1.41 -15.05
CA GLU A 25 6.07 1.59 -15.69
C GLU A 25 5.99 1.94 -17.19
N SER A 26 4.80 2.28 -17.69
CA SER A 26 4.60 2.51 -19.13
C SER A 26 3.61 3.63 -19.39
N THR A 27 3.95 4.52 -20.32
CA THR A 27 3.02 5.55 -20.81
C THR A 27 1.80 4.98 -21.53
N ALA A 28 1.87 3.71 -21.95
CA ALA A 28 0.77 2.97 -22.56
C ALA A 28 -0.12 2.25 -21.53
N ASP A 29 0.06 2.51 -20.23
CA ASP A 29 -0.79 1.97 -19.19
C ASP A 29 -2.28 2.29 -19.46
N PRO A 30 -3.20 1.31 -19.43
CA PRO A 30 -4.62 1.56 -19.67
C PRO A 30 -5.28 2.54 -18.69
N ALA A 31 -4.68 2.77 -17.52
CA ALA A 31 -5.16 3.76 -16.56
C ALA A 31 -4.82 5.20 -16.96
N ASN A 32 -3.85 5.41 -17.84
CA ASN A 32 -3.35 6.73 -18.17
C ASN A 32 -4.47 7.64 -18.74
N GLY A 33 -4.64 8.83 -18.16
CA GLY A 33 -5.70 9.78 -18.48
C GLY A 33 -7.08 9.47 -17.87
N LEU A 34 -7.22 8.40 -17.09
CA LEU A 34 -8.47 8.08 -16.37
C LEU A 34 -8.46 8.67 -14.96
N THR A 35 -9.65 8.87 -14.39
CA THR A 35 -9.80 9.27 -12.98
C THR A 35 -9.86 8.07 -12.03
N ALA A 36 -10.21 6.89 -12.56
CA ALA A 36 -10.27 5.62 -11.84
C ALA A 36 -10.01 4.47 -12.81
N ALA A 37 -9.38 3.40 -12.32
CA ALA A 37 -9.04 2.23 -13.11
C ALA A 37 -8.99 0.97 -12.24
N THR A 38 -8.80 -0.18 -12.88
CA THR A 38 -8.58 -1.45 -12.19
C THR A 38 -7.49 -2.22 -12.93
N LYS A 39 -6.56 -2.77 -12.17
CA LYS A 39 -5.52 -3.68 -12.65
C LYS A 39 -5.74 -5.05 -12.03
N SER A 40 -5.39 -6.11 -12.74
CA SER A 40 -5.54 -7.48 -12.24
C SER A 40 -4.25 -8.25 -12.50
N ASP A 41 -3.75 -8.91 -11.46
CA ASP A 41 -2.57 -9.76 -11.51
C ASP A 41 -2.62 -10.79 -10.37
N GLY A 42 -1.96 -11.95 -10.52
CA GLY A 42 -1.84 -12.96 -9.45
C GLY A 42 -3.18 -13.39 -8.81
N GLY A 43 -4.29 -13.32 -9.56
CA GLY A 43 -5.63 -13.61 -9.05
C GLY A 43 -6.26 -12.55 -8.14
N LEU A 44 -5.62 -11.38 -7.98
CA LEU A 44 -6.13 -10.18 -7.31
C LEU A 44 -6.48 -9.10 -8.35
N ALA A 45 -7.49 -8.30 -8.06
CA ALA A 45 -7.80 -7.08 -8.77
C ALA A 45 -7.68 -5.87 -7.82
N MET A 46 -6.84 -4.90 -8.19
CA MET A 46 -6.69 -3.63 -7.49
C MET A 46 -7.49 -2.56 -8.23
N SER A 47 -8.52 -2.02 -7.59
CA SER A 47 -9.26 -0.85 -8.06
C SER A 47 -8.70 0.40 -7.40
N PHE A 48 -8.44 1.45 -8.19
CA PHE A 48 -7.82 2.68 -7.69
C PHE A 48 -8.38 3.93 -8.37
N GLN A 49 -8.34 5.05 -7.65
CA GLN A 49 -8.95 6.32 -8.04
C GLN A 49 -8.09 7.51 -7.63
N ALA A 50 -7.94 8.46 -8.56
CA ALA A 50 -7.29 9.74 -8.38
C ALA A 50 -8.19 10.73 -7.62
N ALA A 51 -7.56 11.52 -6.76
CA ALA A 51 -8.14 12.67 -6.10
C ALA A 51 -7.12 13.84 -6.10
N PRO A 52 -7.59 15.11 -6.10
CA PRO A 52 -8.97 15.57 -5.96
C PRO A 52 -9.87 15.28 -7.17
N ALA A 53 -11.18 15.42 -7.00
CA ALA A 53 -12.15 15.14 -8.06
C ALA A 53 -11.84 15.94 -9.34
N GLY A 54 -11.67 15.23 -10.45
CA GLY A 54 -11.26 15.81 -11.73
C GLY A 54 -9.78 15.64 -12.06
N ALA A 55 -8.96 15.20 -11.10
CA ALA A 55 -7.59 14.77 -11.36
C ALA A 55 -7.60 13.46 -12.16
N VAL A 56 -6.62 13.30 -13.05
CA VAL A 56 -6.43 12.09 -13.86
C VAL A 56 -5.05 11.50 -13.61
N PHE A 57 -4.92 10.19 -13.83
CA PHE A 57 -3.62 9.52 -13.81
C PHE A 57 -2.74 10.01 -14.97
N ASP A 58 -1.47 10.29 -14.67
CA ASP A 58 -0.44 10.51 -15.67
C ASP A 58 0.68 9.48 -15.43
N VAL A 59 0.60 8.36 -16.16
CA VAL A 59 1.55 7.25 -16.00
C VAL A 59 2.75 7.45 -16.90
N ARG A 60 3.95 7.39 -16.32
CA ARG A 60 5.24 7.47 -17.02
C ARG A 60 6.05 6.20 -16.79
N THR A 61 7.22 6.13 -17.45
CA THR A 61 8.16 5.03 -17.23
C THR A 61 8.71 4.99 -15.80
N SER A 62 8.70 6.12 -15.12
CA SER A 62 9.19 6.29 -13.75
C SER A 62 8.12 6.09 -12.67
N GLY A 63 6.86 5.83 -13.03
CA GLY A 63 5.78 5.66 -12.06
C GLY A 63 4.49 6.38 -12.43
N LEU A 64 3.53 6.28 -11.51
CA LEU A 64 2.26 7.00 -11.52
C LEU A 64 2.45 8.41 -10.95
N GLY A 65 1.93 9.41 -11.67
CA GLY A 65 1.62 10.74 -11.18
C GLY A 65 0.14 11.07 -11.30
N LEU A 66 -0.24 12.25 -10.80
CA LEU A 66 -1.58 12.80 -10.90
C LEU A 66 -1.52 14.17 -11.57
N ASN A 67 -2.46 14.40 -12.49
CA ASN A 67 -2.59 15.67 -13.19
C ASN A 67 -3.89 16.33 -12.79
N SER A 68 -3.78 17.39 -11.99
CA SER A 68 -4.91 18.19 -11.52
C SER A 68 -5.13 19.47 -12.33
N ARG A 69 -4.33 19.74 -13.38
CA ARG A 69 -4.39 20.99 -14.16
C ARG A 69 -5.71 21.22 -14.90
N ALA A 70 -6.46 20.15 -15.18
CA ALA A 70 -7.78 20.25 -15.79
C ALA A 70 -8.86 20.81 -14.83
N ILE A 71 -8.58 20.82 -13.52
CA ILE A 71 -9.50 21.35 -12.51
C ILE A 71 -9.43 22.87 -12.51
N ALA A 72 -10.60 23.52 -12.64
CA ALA A 72 -10.68 24.97 -12.77
C ALA A 72 -10.06 25.70 -11.57
N GLY A 73 -9.12 26.60 -11.85
CA GLY A 73 -8.45 27.43 -10.85
C GLY A 73 -7.38 26.72 -10.02
N VAL A 74 -7.14 25.42 -10.26
CA VAL A 74 -6.05 24.67 -9.62
C VAL A 74 -4.74 24.95 -10.33
N SER A 75 -3.68 25.10 -9.55
CA SER A 75 -2.30 25.13 -10.07
C SER A 75 -1.58 23.89 -9.60
N ASP A 76 -0.93 23.21 -10.54
CA ASP A 76 -0.24 21.95 -10.32
C ASP A 76 1.12 22.01 -11.02
N GLY A 77 2.18 21.90 -10.23
CA GLY A 77 3.57 22.19 -10.62
C GLY A 77 4.11 21.17 -11.61
N GLU A 78 3.74 19.90 -11.46
CA GLU A 78 4.27 18.78 -12.24
C GLU A 78 3.16 17.77 -12.53
N ILE A 79 2.82 17.54 -13.79
CA ILE A 79 1.65 16.69 -14.15
C ILE A 79 1.86 15.20 -13.94
N ASP A 80 3.10 14.77 -13.84
CA ASP A 80 3.49 13.37 -13.85
C ASP A 80 4.02 12.93 -12.49
N LYS A 81 3.60 13.62 -11.43
CA LYS A 81 3.93 13.36 -10.03
C LYS A 81 2.72 13.58 -9.14
N PHE A 82 2.82 13.21 -7.88
CA PHE A 82 1.89 13.64 -6.84
C PHE A 82 2.44 14.90 -6.20
N ASN A 83 1.58 15.92 -6.07
CA ASN A 83 1.99 17.24 -5.60
C ASN A 83 1.08 17.77 -4.49
N ARG A 84 1.57 18.84 -3.86
CA ARG A 84 0.75 19.77 -3.11
C ARG A 84 0.27 20.87 -4.05
N LEU A 85 -1.03 21.02 -4.13
CA LEU A 85 -1.68 21.90 -5.11
C LEU A 85 -1.61 23.37 -4.70
N GLY A 86 -1.67 24.23 -5.71
CA GLY A 86 -1.83 25.68 -5.59
C GLY A 86 -3.21 26.16 -6.09
N GLY A 87 -3.38 27.47 -6.14
CA GLY A 87 -4.61 28.10 -6.66
C GLY A 87 -5.83 27.88 -5.76
N SER A 88 -6.96 27.48 -6.33
CA SER A 88 -8.23 27.27 -5.61
C SER A 88 -8.17 26.11 -4.61
N LEU A 89 -7.25 25.16 -4.79
CA LEU A 89 -7.00 24.05 -3.87
C LEU A 89 -5.64 24.19 -3.16
N ALA A 90 -5.18 25.44 -2.96
CA ALA A 90 -3.89 25.72 -2.33
C ALA A 90 -3.71 24.94 -1.01
N GLY A 91 -2.62 24.19 -0.94
CA GLY A 91 -2.22 23.41 0.23
C GLY A 91 -2.86 22.03 0.34
N GLN A 92 -3.81 21.68 -0.54
CA GLN A 92 -4.35 20.31 -0.62
C GLN A 92 -3.36 19.38 -1.32
N SER A 93 -3.37 18.11 -0.92
CA SER A 93 -2.54 17.07 -1.52
C SER A 93 -3.31 16.33 -2.60
N GLU A 94 -2.60 15.93 -3.65
CA GLU A 94 -3.07 14.86 -4.53
C GLU A 94 -3.00 13.51 -3.82
N THR A 95 -3.96 12.65 -4.15
CA THR A 95 -4.24 11.40 -3.43
C THR A 95 -4.61 10.28 -4.37
N LEU A 96 -4.13 9.08 -4.06
CA LEU A 96 -4.55 7.83 -4.67
C LEU A 96 -5.32 7.03 -3.62
N THR A 97 -6.57 6.71 -3.93
CA THR A 97 -7.31 5.70 -3.15
C THR A 97 -7.26 4.38 -3.88
N PHE A 98 -7.12 3.27 -3.16
CA PHE A 98 -7.12 1.94 -3.77
C PHE A 98 -7.69 0.87 -2.84
N SER A 99 -8.14 -0.23 -3.43
CA SER A 99 -8.72 -1.39 -2.73
C SER A 99 -8.51 -2.65 -3.56
N PHE A 100 -8.67 -3.81 -2.92
CA PHE A 100 -8.53 -5.11 -3.57
C PHE A 100 -9.86 -5.87 -3.57
N ASP A 101 -10.09 -6.72 -4.58
CA ASP A 101 -11.32 -7.53 -4.70
C ASP A 101 -11.38 -8.73 -3.75
N LYS A 102 -10.24 -9.10 -3.13
CA LYS A 102 -10.08 -10.23 -2.20
C LYS A 102 -9.21 -9.82 -1.02
N PRO A 103 -9.26 -10.54 0.12
CA PRO A 103 -8.38 -10.27 1.25
C PRO A 103 -6.93 -10.70 0.98
N GLY A 104 -5.98 -10.04 1.65
CA GLY A 104 -4.56 -10.28 1.44
C GLY A 104 -3.65 -9.46 2.34
N PHE A 105 -2.38 -9.39 1.94
CA PHE A 105 -1.36 -8.59 2.58
C PHE A 105 -0.57 -7.80 1.54
N ILE A 106 -0.34 -6.51 1.76
CA ILE A 106 0.63 -5.73 0.99
C ILE A 106 2.01 -6.07 1.53
N THR A 107 2.94 -6.42 0.64
CA THR A 107 4.29 -6.88 0.96
C THR A 107 5.40 -5.95 0.50
N SER A 108 5.12 -5.09 -0.49
CA SER A 108 6.01 -3.99 -0.84
C SER A 108 5.22 -2.77 -1.31
N LEU A 109 5.82 -1.60 -1.13
CA LEU A 109 5.40 -0.34 -1.75
C LEU A 109 6.63 0.28 -2.40
N ASP A 110 6.49 0.70 -3.64
CA ASP A 110 7.62 1.10 -4.46
C ASP A 110 7.41 2.55 -4.93
N PHE A 111 8.42 3.39 -4.76
CA PHE A 111 8.33 4.83 -5.00
C PHE A 111 9.46 5.33 -5.89
N ASP A 112 9.25 6.50 -6.50
CA ASP A 112 10.30 7.25 -7.21
C ASP A 112 10.27 8.70 -6.77
N GLY A 113 11.40 9.18 -6.26
CA GLY A 113 11.58 10.59 -5.92
C GLY A 113 10.89 11.01 -4.64
N VAL A 114 10.77 10.10 -3.66
CA VAL A 114 10.58 10.52 -2.27
C VAL A 114 11.92 11.05 -1.80
N LYS A 115 12.01 12.35 -1.51
CA LYS A 115 13.29 13.05 -1.37
C LYS A 115 13.52 13.52 0.05
N ASP A 116 14.65 13.13 0.60
CA ASP A 116 15.17 13.67 1.84
C ASP A 116 15.54 15.17 1.73
N GLU A 117 16.04 15.64 0.59
CA GLU A 117 16.49 17.03 0.42
C GLU A 117 15.37 18.07 0.43
N SER A 118 14.14 17.68 0.13
CA SER A 118 12.95 18.52 0.13
C SER A 118 11.91 18.08 1.16
N PHE A 119 12.24 17.08 1.99
CA PHE A 119 11.37 16.50 3.00
C PHE A 119 10.00 16.06 2.46
N GLU A 120 10.02 15.48 1.26
CA GLU A 120 8.84 14.93 0.60
C GLU A 120 8.56 13.53 1.14
N TYR A 121 7.30 13.19 1.36
CA TYR A 121 6.92 11.89 1.90
C TYR A 121 5.52 11.46 1.46
N PHE A 122 5.25 10.17 1.53
CA PHE A 122 3.90 9.64 1.37
C PHE A 122 3.31 9.25 2.70
N ARG A 123 2.02 9.53 2.87
CA ARG A 123 1.22 9.02 3.97
C ARG A 123 0.26 7.95 3.45
N LEU A 124 0.40 6.73 3.94
CA LEU A 124 -0.55 5.65 3.69
C LEU A 124 -1.50 5.54 4.88
N GLU A 125 -2.79 5.81 4.64
CA GLU A 125 -3.86 5.54 5.58
C GLU A 125 -4.51 4.20 5.26
N THR A 126 -4.52 3.31 6.25
CA THR A 126 -5.11 1.98 6.17
C THR A 126 -6.62 2.06 6.44
N PRO A 127 -7.39 1.04 6.02
CA PRO A 127 -8.82 0.93 6.32
C PRO A 127 -9.14 0.95 7.82
N GLY A 128 -8.22 0.47 8.66
CA GLY A 128 -8.35 0.48 10.12
C GLY A 128 -8.08 1.85 10.77
N GLY A 129 -7.72 2.87 9.99
CA GLY A 129 -7.35 4.20 10.46
C GLY A 129 -5.91 4.31 10.98
N GLU A 130 -5.12 3.24 10.88
CA GLU A 130 -3.68 3.33 11.07
C GLU A 130 -3.06 4.12 9.92
N VAL A 131 -2.05 4.93 10.26
CA VAL A 131 -1.35 5.80 9.32
C VAL A 131 0.12 5.44 9.34
N LEU A 132 0.74 5.30 8.16
CA LEU A 132 2.17 5.17 7.99
C LEU A 132 2.69 6.38 7.24
N SER A 133 3.70 7.07 7.78
CA SER A 133 4.37 8.16 7.09
C SER A 133 5.73 7.69 6.59
N ILE A 134 5.84 7.59 5.27
CA ILE A 134 6.91 6.91 4.53
C ILE A 134 7.87 7.96 3.99
N PHE A 135 9.05 8.04 4.59
CA PHE A 135 10.12 8.96 4.22
C PHE A 135 11.28 8.21 3.58
N ASP A 136 12.06 8.93 2.77
CA ASP A 136 13.41 8.52 2.38
C ASP A 136 14.27 8.26 3.64
N SER A 137 15.03 7.16 3.68
CA SER A 137 15.90 6.85 4.83
C SER A 137 17.01 7.87 5.07
N GLN A 138 17.45 8.57 4.02
CA GLN A 138 18.48 9.59 4.11
C GLN A 138 17.98 10.86 4.81
N ILE A 139 16.68 10.97 5.16
CA ILE A 139 16.18 12.07 6.00
C ILE A 139 16.92 12.22 7.33
N GLY A 140 17.49 11.13 7.85
CA GLY A 140 18.36 11.14 9.04
C GLY A 140 19.68 11.89 8.85
N LEU A 141 20.12 12.08 7.62
CA LEU A 141 21.28 12.90 7.25
C LEU A 141 20.93 14.39 7.13
N ARG A 142 19.63 14.73 7.16
CA ARG A 142 19.12 16.10 6.98
C ARG A 142 18.60 16.71 8.28
N LEU A 143 18.11 15.87 9.19
CA LEU A 143 17.66 16.27 10.53
C LEU A 143 18.70 15.95 11.60
N VAL A 144 18.78 16.80 12.63
CA VAL A 144 19.63 16.56 13.81
C VAL A 144 19.19 15.35 14.62
N ASP A 145 17.89 15.05 14.59
CA ASP A 145 17.27 13.92 15.26
C ASP A 145 15.96 13.55 14.55
N LEU A 146 15.82 12.28 14.16
CA LEU A 146 14.63 11.73 13.53
C LEU A 146 13.43 11.69 14.48
N SER A 147 13.66 11.65 15.79
CA SER A 147 12.58 11.66 16.79
C SER A 147 11.76 12.96 16.79
N LEU A 148 12.26 14.00 16.10
CA LEU A 148 11.59 15.28 15.93
C LEU A 148 10.52 15.27 14.84
N ILE A 149 10.43 14.21 14.04
CA ILE A 149 9.35 14.05 13.07
C ILE A 149 8.05 13.80 13.84
N THR A 150 7.08 14.69 13.67
CA THR A 150 5.78 14.64 14.37
C THR A 150 4.73 13.79 13.65
N GLU A 151 5.12 13.17 12.54
CA GLU A 151 4.26 12.28 11.76
C GLU A 151 4.07 10.92 12.45
N PRO A 152 2.88 10.31 12.32
CA PRO A 152 2.60 9.00 12.91
C PRO A 152 3.38 7.88 12.19
N ASN A 153 3.81 6.88 12.96
CA ASN A 153 4.46 5.65 12.48
C ASN A 153 5.46 5.88 11.34
N VAL A 154 6.45 6.74 11.60
CA VAL A 154 7.52 7.05 10.65
C VAL A 154 8.18 5.75 10.20
N THR A 155 8.09 5.51 8.90
CA THR A 155 8.64 4.36 8.19
C THR A 155 9.66 4.90 7.19
N LEU A 156 10.83 4.28 7.13
CA LEU A 156 11.91 4.70 6.25
C LEU A 156 12.03 3.73 5.07
N LEU A 157 12.13 4.29 3.87
CA LEU A 157 12.45 3.55 2.65
C LEU A 157 13.85 2.97 2.75
N THR A 158 14.02 1.71 2.37
CA THR A 158 15.29 1.00 2.53
C THR A 158 16.00 0.88 1.19
N GLU A 159 17.22 1.40 1.10
CA GLU A 159 18.07 1.27 -0.10
C GLU A 159 18.81 -0.09 -0.19
N GLU A 160 18.34 -1.15 0.49
CA GLU A 160 19.14 -2.38 0.61
C GLU A 160 19.24 -3.13 -0.72
N GLY A 161 20.27 -2.80 -1.51
CA GLY A 161 20.67 -3.48 -2.74
C GLY A 161 20.00 -2.98 -4.03
N SER A 162 19.11 -1.98 -3.96
CA SER A 162 18.48 -1.32 -5.11
C SER A 162 18.81 0.19 -5.10
N PRO A 163 19.04 0.83 -6.26
CA PRO A 163 19.11 2.28 -6.35
C PRO A 163 17.75 2.99 -6.16
N ASP A 164 16.67 2.24 -5.97
CA ASP A 164 15.29 2.74 -5.90
C ASP A 164 14.75 2.81 -4.47
N ASP A 165 13.90 3.82 -4.26
CA ASP A 165 13.24 4.25 -3.02
C ASP A 165 12.08 3.32 -2.63
N ASP A 166 12.40 2.12 -2.13
CA ASP A 166 11.41 1.07 -1.91
C ASP A 166 11.20 0.71 -0.42
N LEU A 167 9.97 0.29 -0.09
CA LEU A 167 9.60 -0.29 1.20
C LEU A 167 9.30 -1.78 1.04
N PHE A 168 10.17 -2.62 1.57
CA PHE A 168 10.05 -4.09 1.52
C PHE A 168 9.71 -4.70 2.88
N ASP A 169 9.46 -6.01 2.88
CA ASP A 169 9.26 -6.85 4.08
C ASP A 169 8.16 -6.34 5.03
N ILE A 170 7.18 -5.63 4.48
CA ILE A 170 5.96 -5.23 5.20
C ILE A 170 4.90 -6.32 5.10
N ALA A 171 3.92 -6.27 6.01
CA ALA A 171 2.78 -7.19 6.00
C ALA A 171 1.51 -6.45 6.43
N ILE A 172 1.02 -5.54 5.58
CA ILE A 172 -0.17 -4.75 5.88
C ILE A 172 -1.41 -5.55 5.47
N PRO A 173 -2.23 -6.04 6.42
CA PRO A 173 -3.40 -6.84 6.09
C PRO A 173 -4.51 -6.00 5.46
N PHE A 174 -5.29 -6.62 4.59
CA PHE A 174 -6.52 -6.04 4.07
C PHE A 174 -7.63 -7.05 3.85
N GLY A 175 -8.87 -6.60 4.04
CA GLY A 175 -10.08 -7.24 3.56
C GLY A 175 -10.43 -6.84 2.13
N ALA A 176 -11.32 -7.60 1.51
CA ALA A 176 -11.88 -7.25 0.20
C ALA A 176 -12.69 -5.94 0.28
N GLY A 177 -12.46 -5.03 -0.65
CA GLY A 177 -13.13 -3.73 -0.75
C GLY A 177 -12.72 -2.71 0.31
N GLU A 178 -11.78 -3.03 1.19
CA GLU A 178 -11.25 -2.07 2.14
C GLU A 178 -10.36 -1.05 1.43
N VAL A 179 -10.52 0.22 1.77
CA VAL A 179 -9.92 1.34 1.04
C VAL A 179 -8.70 1.88 1.77
N PHE A 180 -7.58 1.91 1.06
CA PHE A 180 -6.38 2.62 1.42
C PHE A 180 -6.38 4.01 0.80
N THR A 181 -5.73 4.96 1.46
CA THR A 181 -5.45 6.29 0.89
C THR A 181 -3.96 6.60 0.96
N LEU A 182 -3.32 6.72 -0.20
CA LEU A 182 -1.95 7.18 -0.34
C LEU A 182 -1.97 8.68 -0.66
N THR A 183 -1.35 9.48 0.21
CA THR A 183 -1.36 10.94 0.14
C THR A 183 0.05 11.47 0.05
N TYR A 184 0.35 12.29 -0.95
CA TYR A 184 1.63 13.02 -0.97
C TYR A 184 1.62 14.16 0.06
N ARG A 185 2.75 14.36 0.72
CA ARG A 185 2.92 15.40 1.73
C ARG A 185 4.34 15.97 1.69
N GLU A 186 4.45 17.15 2.28
CA GLU A 186 5.71 17.86 2.48
C GLU A 186 5.86 18.10 3.98
N TYR A 187 6.96 17.64 4.56
CA TYR A 187 7.28 17.92 5.95
C TYR A 187 8.07 19.23 6.03
N THR A 188 7.69 20.12 6.93
CA THR A 188 8.36 21.42 7.11
C THR A 188 8.88 21.52 8.54
N PRO A 189 10.06 20.92 8.84
CA PRO A 189 10.64 20.99 10.17
C PRO A 189 11.06 22.43 10.51
N ASP A 190 11.18 22.73 11.80
CA ASP A 190 11.84 23.96 12.23
C ASP A 190 13.29 23.97 11.69
N PRO A 191 13.75 25.06 11.04
CA PRO A 191 15.13 25.18 10.59
C PRO A 191 16.20 24.94 11.66
N THR A 192 15.89 25.09 12.95
CA THR A 192 16.82 24.73 14.03
C THR A 192 17.10 23.22 14.12
N ASN A 193 16.26 22.40 13.50
CA ASN A 193 16.36 20.94 13.50
C ASN A 193 17.16 20.41 12.32
N TYR A 194 17.68 21.28 11.45
CA TYR A 194 18.48 20.86 10.29
C TYR A 194 19.91 20.54 10.72
N GLN A 195 20.51 19.56 10.05
CA GLN A 195 21.94 19.33 10.16
C GLN A 195 22.71 20.60 9.73
N PRO A 196 23.83 20.94 10.38
CA PRO A 196 24.59 22.15 10.04
C PRO A 196 24.98 22.21 8.56
N GLY A 197 24.64 23.33 7.90
CA GLY A 197 24.95 23.55 6.49
C GLY A 197 23.92 22.96 5.51
N PHE A 198 22.91 22.25 6.00
CA PHE A 198 21.80 21.81 5.16
C PHE A 198 20.79 22.94 4.92
N SER A 199 20.30 23.03 3.68
CA SER A 199 19.18 23.88 3.29
C SER A 199 18.26 23.05 2.41
N PRO A 200 16.96 22.94 2.75
CA PRO A 200 16.03 22.18 1.94
C PRO A 200 15.92 22.72 0.52
N LEU A 201 15.77 21.82 -0.44
CA LEU A 201 15.38 22.14 -1.80
C LEU A 201 13.87 22.43 -1.86
N VAL A 202 13.43 23.05 -2.95
CA VAL A 202 12.01 23.24 -3.21
C VAL A 202 11.40 21.87 -3.58
N PRO A 203 10.34 21.42 -2.89
CA PRO A 203 9.63 20.20 -3.27
C PRO A 203 9.18 20.23 -4.73
N ASN A 204 9.24 19.08 -5.40
CA ASN A 204 8.85 18.99 -6.80
C ASN A 204 8.01 17.75 -7.13
N GLY A 205 7.39 17.15 -6.12
CA GLY A 205 6.54 15.98 -6.20
C GLY A 205 7.31 14.66 -6.24
N ALA A 206 6.60 13.59 -5.89
CA ALA A 206 7.09 12.21 -5.92
C ALA A 206 6.13 11.33 -6.75
N ARG A 207 6.58 10.14 -7.15
CA ARG A 207 5.78 9.16 -7.88
C ARG A 207 5.57 7.90 -7.07
N PHE A 208 4.45 7.24 -7.34
CA PHE A 208 4.18 5.89 -6.86
C PHE A 208 4.42 4.91 -8.00
N GLN A 209 5.40 4.02 -7.87
CA GLN A 209 5.74 3.08 -8.94
C GLN A 209 4.85 1.84 -8.91
N GLY A 210 4.38 1.44 -7.74
CA GLY A 210 3.51 0.29 -7.59
C GLY A 210 3.58 -0.36 -6.23
N LEU A 211 2.94 -1.53 -6.13
CA LEU A 211 2.99 -2.36 -4.94
C LEU A 211 2.95 -3.83 -5.31
N THR A 212 3.38 -4.65 -4.36
CA THR A 212 3.18 -6.11 -4.39
C THR A 212 2.23 -6.51 -3.27
N ALA A 213 1.32 -7.44 -3.57
CA ALA A 213 0.41 -8.02 -2.60
C ALA A 213 0.31 -9.54 -2.76
N ILE A 214 0.02 -10.24 -1.68
CA ILE A 214 -0.25 -11.68 -1.67
C ILE A 214 -1.67 -11.95 -1.20
N LEU A 215 -2.31 -12.95 -1.80
CA LEU A 215 -3.61 -13.42 -1.34
C LEU A 215 -3.52 -14.00 0.07
N ALA A 216 -4.48 -13.64 0.92
CA ALA A 216 -4.66 -14.34 2.18
C ALA A 216 -5.19 -15.74 1.85
N PRO A 217 -4.65 -16.82 2.44
CA PRO A 217 -5.22 -18.15 2.27
C PRO A 217 -6.69 -18.09 2.69
N GLU A 218 -7.61 -18.50 1.81
CA GLU A 218 -8.99 -18.67 2.23
C GLU A 218 -9.00 -19.62 3.44
N PRO A 219 -9.82 -19.38 4.47
CA PRO A 219 -10.10 -20.41 5.45
C PRO A 219 -10.82 -21.53 4.68
N ALA A 220 -10.03 -22.48 4.16
CA ALA A 220 -10.54 -23.67 3.53
C ALA A 220 -11.59 -24.26 4.46
N SER A 221 -12.65 -24.81 3.88
CA SER A 221 -13.94 -25.25 4.45
C SER A 221 -13.86 -26.31 5.58
N ALA A 222 -12.82 -26.31 6.40
CA ALA A 222 -12.54 -27.18 7.53
C ALA A 222 -13.56 -27.03 8.68
N LEU A 223 -14.39 -25.99 8.71
CA LEU A 223 -15.52 -25.92 9.65
C LEU A 223 -16.77 -26.69 9.19
N SER A 224 -16.93 -26.98 7.90
CA SER A 224 -18.16 -27.59 7.38
C SER A 224 -18.21 -29.11 7.57
N CYS A 225 -17.06 -29.77 7.79
CA CYS A 225 -17.02 -31.22 8.03
C CYS A 225 -17.15 -31.61 9.51
N LEU A 226 -17.04 -30.67 10.46
CA LEU A 226 -17.16 -31.02 11.89
C LEU A 226 -18.61 -31.15 12.38
N PHE A 227 -19.60 -30.61 11.66
CA PHE A 227 -21.02 -30.72 12.04
C PHE A 227 -21.80 -31.83 11.33
N ALA A 228 -21.26 -32.42 10.25
CA ALA A 228 -21.89 -33.57 9.59
C ALA A 228 -21.55 -34.93 10.26
N GLY A 229 -20.49 -34.99 11.08
CA GLY A 229 -20.00 -36.24 11.69
C GLY A 229 -20.59 -36.61 13.06
N VAL A 230 -21.30 -35.72 13.74
CA VAL A 230 -21.84 -35.98 15.10
C VAL A 230 -23.29 -36.50 15.08
N ALA A 231 -23.96 -36.49 13.92
CA ALA A 231 -25.37 -36.89 13.82
C ALA A 231 -25.62 -38.39 13.52
N ILE A 232 -24.58 -39.22 13.38
CA ILE A 232 -24.73 -40.66 13.11
C ILE A 232 -23.99 -41.47 14.18
N GLY A 233 -24.50 -41.44 15.41
CA GLY A 233 -23.85 -42.14 16.53
C GLY A 233 -24.69 -42.28 17.79
N SER A 234 -26.01 -42.26 17.70
CA SER A 234 -26.88 -42.51 18.86
C SER A 234 -28.20 -43.16 18.43
N ILE A 235 -28.09 -44.30 17.73
CA ILE A 235 -29.21 -45.23 17.57
C ILE A 235 -28.80 -46.61 18.09
N LYS A 236 -29.44 -46.98 19.21
CA LYS A 236 -29.68 -48.34 19.73
C LYS A 236 -28.48 -49.17 20.24
N SER A 237 -28.47 -49.36 21.57
CA SER A 237 -28.68 -50.72 22.09
C SER A 237 -29.55 -50.68 23.36
N ARG A 238 -30.71 -51.34 23.25
CA ARG A 238 -31.71 -51.54 24.30
C ARG A 238 -31.62 -53.03 24.67
N GLY A 239 -31.30 -53.32 25.93
CA GLY A 239 -31.78 -54.50 26.67
C GLY A 239 -31.07 -55.85 26.48
N ARG A 240 -30.53 -56.38 27.59
CA ARG A 240 -30.91 -57.67 28.23
C ARG A 240 -29.86 -58.09 29.26
N ARG A 241 -30.13 -57.88 30.55
CA ARG A 241 -30.58 -58.86 31.55
C ARG A 241 -30.59 -58.19 32.91
#